data_AF-A0A438PIY8-F1
#
_entry.id   AF-A0A438PIY8-F1
#
_cell.length_a   1.000
_cell.length_b   1.000
_cell.length_c   1.000
_cell.angle_alpha   90.00
_cell.angle_beta   90.00
_cell.angle_gamma   90.00
#
_symmetry.space_group_name_H-M   'P 1'
#
loop_
_entity.id
_entity.type
_entity.pdbx_description
1 polymer ?
#
loop_
_entity_poly.entity_id
_entity_poly.type
_entity_poly.pdbx_seq_one_letter_code
_entity_poly.pdbx_strand_id
1 'polypeptide(L)'
;MDFLKENLNTIIEGDCLEKLKDFPNRSVDFIFADPPYFMQTEGELKRFEGTKFQGVEDHWDKFGSFEEYDTFCLGWLKECQRILKDNGS
;
A
#
# COMPACT_ATOMS: atom_id res chain seq x y z
N MET A 1 -7.33 19.89 18.09
CA MET A 1 -6.37 18.98 18.74
C MET A 1 -5.36 18.53 17.69
N ASP A 2 -4.18 18.10 18.11
CA ASP A 2 -3.10 17.68 17.21
C ASP A 2 -3.32 16.21 16.84
N PHE A 3 -3.74 15.94 15.61
CA PHE A 3 -4.11 14.60 15.12
C PHE A 3 -3.02 13.56 15.40
N LEU A 4 -1.74 13.93 15.29
CA LEU A 4 -0.63 13.04 15.56
C LEU A 4 -0.48 12.71 17.06
N LYS A 5 -0.82 13.65 17.95
CA LYS A 5 -0.79 13.39 19.40
C LYS A 5 -1.87 12.42 19.83
N GLU A 6 -3.03 12.48 19.18
CA GLU A 6 -4.15 11.57 19.44
C GLU A 6 -3.89 10.16 18.89
N ASN A 7 -3.10 10.05 17.82
CA ASN A 7 -2.79 8.79 17.13
C ASN A 7 -1.33 8.34 17.30
N LEU A 8 -0.67 8.77 18.39
CA LEU A 8 0.70 8.36 18.66
C LEU A 8 0.78 6.84 18.88
N ASN A 9 1.66 6.16 18.16
CA ASN A 9 1.86 4.70 18.24
C ASN A 9 0.56 3.89 18.08
N THR A 10 -0.29 4.31 17.14
CA THR A 10 -1.61 3.71 16.93
C THR A 10 -1.62 2.79 15.72
N ILE A 11 -2.32 1.66 15.83
CA ILE A 11 -2.63 0.76 14.71
C ILE A 11 -4.06 1.05 14.28
N ILE A 12 -4.24 1.36 13.00
CA ILE A 12 -5.56 1.60 12.39
C ILE A 12 -5.86 0.41 11.49
N GLU A 13 -6.86 -0.39 11.87
CA GLU A 13 -7.34 -1.51 11.06
C GLU A 13 -8.33 -1.01 10.00
N GLY A 14 -8.09 -1.37 8.73
CA GLY A 14 -9.02 -1.12 7.63
C GLY A 14 -8.31 -0.91 6.28
N ASP A 15 -9.11 -0.67 5.25
CA ASP A 15 -8.63 -0.29 3.92
C ASP A 15 -7.96 1.09 3.98
N CYS A 16 -6.70 1.18 3.52
CA CYS A 16 -5.96 2.44 3.53
C CYS A 16 -6.64 3.53 2.66
N LEU A 17 -7.32 3.16 1.57
CA LEU A 17 -8.05 4.12 0.73
C LEU A 17 -9.17 4.81 1.49
N GLU A 18 -9.79 4.12 2.45
CA GLU A 18 -10.83 4.71 3.30
C GLU A 18 -10.22 5.42 4.50
N LYS A 19 -9.26 4.79 5.19
CA LYS A 19 -8.66 5.35 6.41
C LYS A 19 -7.85 6.61 6.18
N LEU A 20 -7.14 6.72 5.05
CA LEU A 20 -6.36 7.93 4.75
C LEU A 20 -7.26 9.17 4.64
N LYS A 21 -8.54 9.04 4.28
CA LYS A 21 -9.49 10.16 4.20
C LYS A 21 -9.74 10.83 5.55
N ASP A 22 -9.56 10.12 6.64
CA ASP A 22 -9.74 10.63 8.01
C ASP A 22 -8.54 11.50 8.47
N PHE A 23 -7.41 11.43 7.75
CA PHE A 23 -6.20 12.18 8.09
C PHE A 23 -6.30 13.62 7.59
N PRO A 24 -5.91 14.62 8.39
CA PRO A 24 -5.84 16.00 7.93
C PRO A 24 -4.79 16.19 6.82
N ASN A 25 -4.98 17.19 5.97
CA ASN A 25 -3.97 17.57 4.97
C ASN A 25 -2.66 17.98 5.64
N ARG A 26 -1.51 17.67 5.02
CA ARG A 26 -0.18 18.08 5.51
C ARG A 26 0.05 17.75 7.00
N SER A 27 -0.37 16.57 7.42
CA SER A 27 -0.31 16.11 8.80
C SER A 27 0.85 15.17 9.10
N VAL A 28 1.38 14.45 8.11
CA VAL A 28 2.47 13.47 8.31
C VAL A 28 3.81 13.95 7.74
N ASP A 29 4.90 13.63 8.44
CA ASP A 29 6.26 14.01 8.04
C ASP A 29 6.91 12.98 7.11
N PHE A 30 6.55 11.71 7.24
CA PHE A 30 7.16 10.61 6.50
C PHE A 30 6.13 9.51 6.22
N ILE A 31 6.14 8.95 5.02
CA ILE A 31 5.31 7.81 4.64
C ILE A 31 6.21 6.68 4.15
N PHE A 32 6.00 5.48 4.73
CA PHE A 32 6.56 4.25 4.20
C PHE A 32 5.41 3.38 3.67
N ALA A 33 5.53 2.92 2.43
CA ALA A 33 4.52 2.09 1.79
C ALA A 33 5.20 0.87 1.15
N ASP A 34 4.63 -0.30 1.41
CA ASP A 34 4.95 -1.56 0.76
C ASP A 34 3.64 -2.13 0.18
N PRO A 35 3.18 -1.59 -0.97
CA PRO A 35 1.90 -1.99 -1.57
C PRO A 35 2.00 -3.38 -2.21
N PRO A 36 0.87 -4.01 -2.58
CA PRO A 36 0.87 -5.16 -3.49
C PRO A 36 1.71 -4.86 -4.75
N TYR A 37 2.47 -5.84 -5.24
CA TYR A 37 3.36 -5.68 -6.40
C TYR A 37 2.73 -6.15 -7.70
N PHE A 38 1.54 -6.74 -7.63
CA PHE A 38 0.85 -7.35 -8.76
C PHE A 38 1.73 -8.39 -9.44
N MET A 39 2.18 -9.40 -8.68
CA MET A 39 3.07 -10.43 -9.20
C MET A 39 2.34 -11.33 -10.22
N GLN A 40 2.70 -11.17 -11.49
CA GLN A 40 2.16 -11.93 -12.63
C GLN A 40 2.97 -13.20 -12.92
N THR A 41 3.25 -14.01 -11.89
CA THR A 41 3.96 -15.27 -12.09
C THR A 41 3.06 -16.30 -12.75
N GLU A 42 3.48 -16.81 -13.90
CA GLU A 42 2.79 -17.90 -14.62
C GLU A 42 3.56 -19.22 -14.53
N GLY A 43 2.83 -20.33 -14.50
CA GLY A 43 3.40 -21.67 -14.47
C GLY A 43 4.03 -22.07 -13.13
N GLU A 44 4.74 -23.20 -13.13
CA GLU A 44 5.46 -23.70 -11.96
C GLU A 44 6.91 -23.24 -12.00
N LEU A 45 7.28 -22.33 -11.09
CA LEU A 45 8.67 -21.96 -10.85
C LEU A 45 9.30 -22.97 -9.89
N LYS A 46 10.56 -23.36 -10.15
CA LYS A 46 11.34 -24.26 -9.29
C LYS A 46 12.58 -23.56 -8.76
N ARG A 47 12.95 -23.87 -7.51
CA ARG A 47 14.26 -23.53 -6.94
C ARG A 47 15.34 -24.39 -7.58
N PHE A 48 16.60 -24.01 -7.39
CA PHE A 48 17.73 -24.77 -7.95
C PHE A 48 17.75 -26.22 -7.45
N GLU A 49 17.35 -26.46 -6.19
CA GLU A 49 17.23 -27.79 -5.61
C GLU A 49 16.02 -28.60 -6.12
N GLY A 50 15.20 -28.04 -7.03
CA GLY A 50 14.07 -28.71 -7.67
C GLY A 50 12.72 -28.59 -6.94
N THR A 51 12.68 -27.95 -5.77
CA THR A 51 11.44 -27.68 -5.02
C THR A 51 10.61 -26.57 -5.69
N LYS A 52 9.28 -26.61 -5.53
CA LYS A 52 8.40 -25.55 -6.07
C LYS A 52 8.70 -24.22 -5.36
N PHE A 53 8.89 -23.16 -6.16
CA PHE A 53 8.97 -21.79 -5.66
C PHE A 53 7.58 -21.35 -5.17
N GLN A 54 7.53 -20.89 -3.93
CA GLN A 54 6.31 -20.41 -3.30
C GLN A 54 6.30 -18.87 -3.40
N GLY A 55 5.67 -18.37 -4.46
CA GLY A 55 5.40 -16.95 -4.64
C GLY A 55 4.17 -16.50 -3.85
N VAL A 56 3.76 -15.25 -4.06
CA VAL A 56 2.52 -14.69 -3.48
C VAL A 56 1.33 -15.20 -4.28
N GLU A 57 0.52 -16.07 -3.65
CA GLU A 57 -0.74 -16.58 -4.21
C GLU A 57 -1.97 -15.88 -3.58
N ASP A 58 -1.76 -14.96 -2.64
CA ASP A 58 -2.83 -14.25 -1.96
C ASP A 58 -3.63 -13.31 -2.88
N HIS A 59 -4.93 -13.18 -2.57
CA HIS A 59 -5.87 -12.39 -3.36
C HIS A 59 -5.55 -10.88 -3.39
N TRP A 60 -4.89 -10.36 -2.35
CA TRP A 60 -4.55 -8.93 -2.26
C TRP A 60 -3.49 -8.50 -3.28
N ASP A 61 -2.80 -9.45 -3.92
CA ASP A 61 -1.79 -9.19 -4.97
C ASP A 61 -2.31 -9.51 -6.38
N LYS A 62 -3.61 -9.74 -6.54
CA LYS A 62 -4.22 -10.12 -7.83
C LYS A 62 -5.10 -8.99 -8.34
N PHE A 63 -4.76 -8.50 -9.53
CA PHE A 63 -5.50 -7.48 -10.27
C PHE A 63 -5.92 -8.03 -11.64
N GLY A 64 -7.06 -7.58 -12.15
CA GLY A 64 -7.61 -8.03 -13.43
C GLY A 64 -6.94 -7.38 -14.65
N SER A 65 -6.30 -6.23 -14.47
CA SER A 65 -5.58 -5.52 -15.53
C SER A 65 -4.56 -4.53 -14.97
N PHE A 66 -3.64 -4.06 -15.82
CA PHE A 66 -2.76 -2.94 -15.48
C PHE A 66 -3.54 -1.67 -15.15
N GLU A 67 -4.66 -1.40 -15.84
CA GLU A 67 -5.50 -0.23 -15.57
C GLU A 67 -6.11 -0.29 -14.16
N GLU A 68 -6.53 -1.48 -13.72
CA GLU A 68 -7.06 -1.67 -12.37
C GLU A 68 -5.98 -1.45 -11.31
N TYR A 69 -4.78 -2.01 -11.52
CA TYR A 69 -3.63 -1.81 -10.64
C TYR A 69 -3.17 -0.34 -10.59
N ASP A 70 -3.13 0.34 -11.74
CA ASP A 70 -2.80 1.76 -11.83
C ASP A 70 -3.85 2.61 -11.10
N THR A 71 -5.13 2.30 -11.27
CA THR A 71 -6.23 2.99 -10.56
C THR A 71 -6.11 2.82 -9.05
N PHE A 72 -5.82 1.60 -8.60
CA PHE A 72 -5.55 1.31 -7.18
C PHE A 72 -4.34 2.12 -6.69
N CYS A 73 -3.22 2.09 -7.41
CA CYS A 73 -1.98 2.78 -7.04
C CYS A 73 -2.15 4.29 -6.94
N LEU A 74 -2.75 4.90 -7.96
CA LEU A 74 -3.00 6.33 -7.99
C LEU A 74 -3.98 6.76 -6.90
N GLY A 75 -4.93 5.90 -6.52
CA GLY A 75 -5.85 6.14 -5.42
C GLY A 75 -5.13 6.40 -4.10
N TRP A 76 -4.28 5.48 -3.66
CA TRP A 76 -3.59 5.63 -2.38
C TRP A 76 -2.46 6.66 -2.44
N LEU A 77 -1.73 6.76 -3.57
CA LEU A 77 -0.66 7.75 -3.76
C LEU A 77 -1.18 9.19 -3.65
N LYS A 78 -2.37 9.45 -4.20
CA LYS A 78 -3.00 10.78 -4.13
C LYS A 78 -3.34 11.17 -2.70
N GLU A 79 -3.85 10.24 -1.91
CA GLU A 79 -4.15 10.48 -0.50
C GLU A 79 -2.86 10.64 0.32
N CYS A 80 -1.84 9.81 0.07
CA CYS A 80 -0.50 9.98 0.68
C CYS A 80 0.07 11.38 0.39
N GLN A 81 0.00 11.86 -0.85
CA GLN A 81 0.44 13.21 -1.22
C GLN A 81 -0.36 14.30 -0.47
N ARG A 82 -1.67 14.13 -0.33
CA ARG A 82 -2.53 15.10 0.38
C ARG A 82 -2.16 15.24 1.85
N ILE A 83 -1.85 14.12 2.52
CA ILE A 83 -1.56 14.09 3.95
C ILE A 83 -0.09 14.41 4.25
N LEU A 84 0.82 14.26 3.29
CA LEU A 84 2.23 14.57 3.46
C LEU A 84 2.43 16.09 3.58
N LYS A 85 3.29 16.51 4.52
CA LYS A 85 3.71 17.92 4.64
C LYS A 85 4.52 18.36 3.43
N ASP A 86 4.57 19.67 3.19
CA ASP A 86 5.30 20.24 2.04
C ASP A 86 6.81 19.90 2.04
N ASN A 87 7.37 19.60 3.22
CA ASN A 87 8.77 19.16 3.41
C ASN A 87 8.90 17.70 3.86
N GLY A 88 7.81 16.92 3.76
CA GLY A 88 7.82 15.50 4.10
C GLY A 88 8.48 14.65 3.02
N SER A 89 8.63 13.35 3.27
CA SER A 89 9.13 12.37 2.30
C SER A 89 8.28 11.12 2.25
#